data_AF-A0A9E3JYX5-F1
#
_entry.id   AF-A0A9E3JYX5-F1
#
_cell.length_a   1.000
_cell.length_b   1.000
_cell.length_c   1.000
_cell.angle_alpha   90.00
_cell.angle_beta   90.00
_cell.angle_gamma   90.00
#
_symmetry.space_group_name_H-M   'P 1'
#
loop_
_entity.id
_entity.type
_entity.pdbx_description
1 polymer ?
#
loop_
_entity_poly.entity_id
_entity_poly.type
_entity_poly.pdbx_seq_one_letter_code
_entity_poly.pdbx_strand_id
1 'polypeptide(L)'
;MPTKRATRSGSAPWTPRCGSCCRLARAEVAGHAASAHLGRSVGSAQPGGDAATLSKNHRLGAGVPSPEQTVNDDSKPLRRDRRRFLAASGLALALPGLARARVLAVDHDERQNLSLWYEQAAGPWIEALPVGCGRLGAMVFGRPAQERVQLNIDTLFGGGPYEPDSPAALEALPRVRSLIDEGRYHEASELAGATLMGRPMVQMPYGSAGDLFIETKGLSEAGAYSRWLDLDSALAVTRFTDGKVHHRREVFCSEPDQVLVITLDARGGKLDLDIGYRHPTKDVAYGAVAYGKAEATGAVTLIGAPWDEHEPLHEDLRPTTLVLGEDGDDALLVQGRNIADAGIASALRYAVRVKAV
;
A
#
# COMPACT_ATOMS: atom_id res chain seq x y z
N MET A 1 -16.35 -20.14 77.82
CA MET A 1 -15.42 -18.99 77.73
C MET A 1 -14.33 -19.33 76.73
N PRO A 2 -13.83 -18.42 75.85
CA PRO A 2 -14.35 -17.16 75.29
C PRO A 2 -14.83 -17.35 73.81
N THR A 3 -15.85 -16.64 73.27
CA THR A 3 -15.84 -15.37 72.48
C THR A 3 -14.85 -15.36 71.28
N LYS A 4 -15.11 -14.83 70.07
CA LYS A 4 -16.17 -14.01 69.43
C LYS A 4 -15.77 -13.86 67.93
N ARG A 5 -16.77 -13.73 67.03
CA ARG A 5 -16.80 -12.91 65.76
C ARG A 5 -15.77 -13.20 64.63
N ALA A 6 -16.05 -13.01 63.35
CA ALA A 6 -17.25 -12.71 62.58
C ALA A 6 -16.89 -12.77 61.06
N THR A 7 -17.87 -13.16 60.23
CA THR A 7 -18.27 -12.58 58.91
C THR A 7 -17.20 -12.33 57.84
N ARG A 8 -17.38 -12.64 56.55
CA ARG A 8 -18.60 -12.54 55.72
C ARG A 8 -18.38 -13.24 54.36
N SER A 9 -19.48 -13.81 53.83
CA SER A 9 -19.91 -14.03 52.44
C SER A 9 -19.02 -13.49 51.30
N GLY A 10 -18.86 -14.15 50.15
CA GLY A 10 -19.78 -15.06 49.46
C GLY A 10 -20.12 -14.48 48.08
N SER A 11 -20.15 -15.37 47.06
CA SER A 11 -20.54 -15.16 45.64
C SER A 11 -19.53 -14.34 44.79
N ALA A 12 -19.23 -14.67 43.53
CA ALA A 12 -19.99 -15.38 42.50
C ALA A 12 -19.05 -16.04 41.46
N PRO A 13 -19.54 -17.01 40.66
CA PRO A 13 -18.77 -17.66 39.61
C PRO A 13 -18.40 -16.71 38.47
N TRP A 14 -17.23 -16.95 37.92
CA TRP A 14 -16.64 -16.22 36.81
C TRP A 14 -17.58 -16.26 35.59
N THR A 15 -18.10 -15.11 35.20
CA THR A 15 -18.81 -14.90 33.94
C THR A 15 -17.78 -14.64 32.83
N PRO A 16 -17.91 -15.27 31.65
CA PRO A 16 -17.00 -15.02 30.54
C PRO A 16 -17.30 -13.64 29.97
N ARG A 17 -16.36 -12.71 30.09
CA ARG A 17 -16.41 -11.47 29.30
C ARG A 17 -16.00 -11.83 27.87
N CYS A 18 -17.03 -12.01 27.04
CA CYS A 18 -16.98 -11.83 25.61
C CYS A 18 -16.46 -10.42 25.29
N GLY A 19 -15.51 -10.32 24.36
CA GLY A 19 -14.82 -9.09 23.97
C GLY A 19 -13.37 -9.37 23.59
N SER A 20 -13.17 -10.14 22.51
CA SER A 20 -11.85 -10.47 21.96
C SER A 20 -11.24 -9.26 21.25
N CYS A 21 -10.72 -8.31 22.03
CA CYS A 21 -9.74 -7.36 21.52
C CYS A 21 -8.40 -8.10 21.49
N CYS A 22 -7.88 -8.43 20.30
CA CYS A 22 -6.49 -8.87 20.15
C CYS A 22 -5.60 -7.65 20.45
N ARG A 23 -5.38 -7.36 21.73
CA ARG A 23 -4.37 -6.41 22.18
C ARG A 23 -3.01 -7.07 22.01
N LEU A 24 -2.31 -6.72 20.94
CA LEU A 24 -0.87 -6.90 20.92
C LEU A 24 -0.19 -5.86 21.81
N ALA A 25 0.97 -6.24 22.31
CA ALA A 25 1.67 -5.69 23.45
C ALA A 25 1.74 -4.16 23.55
N ARG A 26 1.73 -3.69 24.80
CA ARG A 26 2.09 -2.34 25.21
C ARG A 26 3.60 -2.16 25.00
N ALA A 27 4.02 -1.70 23.82
CA ALA A 27 5.42 -1.42 23.54
C ALA A 27 5.82 -0.02 24.07
N GLU A 28 6.36 0.07 25.30
CA GLU A 28 7.09 1.28 25.71
C GLU A 28 8.47 1.31 25.03
N VAL A 29 8.54 1.83 23.82
CA VAL A 29 9.82 2.04 23.13
C VAL A 29 10.45 3.33 23.68
N ALA A 30 11.42 3.19 24.58
CA ALA A 30 12.25 4.29 25.05
C ALA A 30 13.32 4.61 24.00
N GLY A 31 13.11 5.68 23.24
CA GLY A 31 14.06 6.15 22.23
C GLY A 31 15.43 6.50 22.83
N HIS A 32 16.42 5.64 22.62
CA HIS A 32 17.83 5.97 22.78
C HIS A 32 18.46 6.14 21.40
N ALA A 33 18.86 7.38 21.10
CA ALA A 33 19.66 7.70 19.93
C ALA A 33 21.09 7.19 20.13
N ALA A 34 21.55 6.29 19.26
CA ALA A 34 22.97 5.96 19.12
C ALA A 34 23.31 5.88 17.63
N SER A 35 23.96 6.93 17.12
CA SER A 35 24.65 6.91 15.83
C SER A 35 25.83 5.95 15.90
N ALA A 36 25.89 4.96 15.02
CA ALA A 36 27.08 4.16 14.79
C ALA A 36 27.42 4.16 13.30
N HIS A 37 28.53 4.82 12.97
CA HIS A 37 29.23 4.68 11.70
C HIS A 37 29.69 3.23 11.51
N LEU A 38 29.33 2.59 10.40
CA LEU A 38 29.93 1.35 9.96
C LEU A 38 30.70 1.58 8.66
N GLY A 39 32.03 1.52 8.79
CA GLY A 39 32.98 1.54 7.70
C GLY A 39 32.94 0.24 6.91
N ARG A 40 33.14 0.38 5.59
CA ARG A 40 33.36 -0.72 4.64
C ARG A 40 34.57 -1.57 5.05
N SER A 41 34.42 -2.88 4.96
CA SER A 41 35.56 -3.76 4.67
C SER A 41 35.19 -4.70 3.53
N VAL A 42 36.10 -4.79 2.56
CA VAL A 42 36.03 -5.60 1.35
C VAL A 42 36.73 -6.92 1.66
N GLY A 43 36.08 -8.04 1.37
CA GLY A 43 36.65 -9.38 1.48
C GLY A 43 36.30 -10.21 0.25
N SER A 44 37.27 -10.33 -0.65
CA SER A 44 37.22 -11.15 -1.87
C SER A 44 37.39 -12.64 -1.56
N ALA A 45 36.50 -13.50 -2.08
CA ALA A 45 36.80 -14.91 -2.31
C ALA A 45 35.86 -15.53 -3.35
N GLN A 46 36.45 -16.04 -4.43
CA GLN A 46 35.93 -17.03 -5.39
C GLN A 46 37.17 -17.79 -5.91
N PRO A 47 37.05 -18.93 -6.62
CA PRO A 47 35.85 -19.68 -7.02
C PRO A 47 35.99 -21.22 -6.87
N GLY A 48 34.92 -21.95 -7.20
CA GLY A 48 35.03 -23.36 -7.59
C GLY A 48 33.68 -24.01 -7.93
N GLY A 49 33.57 -24.56 -9.14
CA GLY A 49 32.76 -25.77 -9.39
C GLY A 49 31.56 -25.62 -10.32
N ASP A 50 31.74 -26.07 -11.55
CA ASP A 50 30.79 -26.24 -12.65
C ASP A 50 29.48 -26.98 -12.35
N ALA A 51 28.40 -26.57 -13.01
CA ALA A 51 27.43 -27.49 -13.63
C ALA A 51 26.55 -26.74 -14.67
N ALA A 52 26.77 -27.04 -15.94
CA ALA A 52 25.98 -26.57 -17.07
C ALA A 52 24.93 -27.61 -17.48
N THR A 53 23.67 -27.23 -17.71
CA THR A 53 22.81 -27.86 -18.74
C THR A 53 21.65 -26.96 -19.18
N LEU A 54 21.84 -26.35 -20.35
CA LEU A 54 20.90 -26.09 -21.47
C LEU A 54 19.47 -25.56 -21.22
N SER A 55 19.29 -24.27 -21.54
CA SER A 55 18.05 -23.70 -22.10
C SER A 55 18.26 -23.40 -23.60
N LYS A 56 17.34 -23.85 -24.46
CA LYS A 56 17.35 -23.62 -25.91
C LYS A 56 16.45 -22.42 -26.25
N ASN A 57 17.06 -21.30 -26.65
CA ASN A 57 16.38 -20.20 -27.34
C ASN A 57 16.75 -20.20 -28.83
N HIS A 58 15.72 -20.11 -29.68
CA HIS A 58 15.84 -19.87 -31.12
C HIS A 58 16.33 -18.44 -31.39
N ARG A 59 17.36 -18.30 -32.24
CA ARG A 59 17.85 -17.05 -32.84
C ARG A 59 17.39 -16.93 -34.29
N LEU A 60 17.02 -15.71 -34.68
CA LEU A 60 17.23 -15.07 -36.00
C LEU A 60 17.57 -13.59 -35.64
N GLY A 61 18.80 -13.07 -35.81
CA GLY A 61 19.36 -12.48 -37.05
C GLY A 61 18.66 -11.14 -37.35
N ALA A 62 19.27 -9.94 -37.32
CA ALA A 62 20.57 -9.50 -37.83
C ALA A 62 21.07 -8.22 -37.13
N GLY A 63 22.38 -7.95 -37.17
CA GLY A 63 23.05 -6.81 -36.53
C GLY A 63 23.57 -5.73 -37.48
N VAL A 64 24.03 -4.62 -36.90
CA VAL A 64 24.90 -3.55 -37.46
C VAL A 64 25.65 -2.90 -36.26
N PRO A 65 26.93 -2.45 -36.38
CA PRO A 65 27.92 -2.52 -35.30
C PRO A 65 28.09 -1.25 -34.44
N SER A 66 28.65 -1.44 -33.25
CA SER A 66 29.21 -0.39 -32.37
C SER A 66 30.68 -0.10 -32.70
N PRO A 67 31.17 1.13 -32.47
CA PRO A 67 32.59 1.36 -32.22
C PRO A 67 32.90 1.51 -30.73
N GLU A 68 34.15 1.22 -30.44
CA GLU A 68 34.77 0.87 -29.17
C GLU A 68 35.35 2.09 -28.43
N GLN A 69 35.24 2.05 -27.09
CA GLN A 69 36.07 2.63 -26.03
C GLN A 69 36.60 4.08 -26.08
N THR A 70 36.33 4.82 -24.99
CA THR A 70 37.39 5.46 -24.18
C THR A 70 36.96 5.54 -22.70
N VAL A 71 37.80 5.00 -21.83
CA VAL A 71 37.86 5.32 -20.40
C VAL A 71 38.45 6.73 -20.24
N ASN A 72 37.87 7.57 -19.38
CA ASN A 72 38.64 8.44 -18.51
C ASN A 72 37.82 9.02 -17.35
N ASP A 73 38.49 9.00 -16.22
CA ASP A 73 38.21 9.57 -14.91
C ASP A 73 38.07 11.11 -14.93
N ASP A 74 37.59 11.63 -13.79
CA ASP A 74 37.75 12.97 -13.22
C ASP A 74 36.48 13.81 -13.04
N SER A 75 36.01 13.78 -11.79
CA SER A 75 35.69 14.95 -10.96
C SER A 75 35.59 16.30 -11.70
N LYS A 76 34.37 16.75 -11.99
CA LYS A 76 34.11 18.16 -12.32
C LYS A 76 32.95 18.71 -11.49
N PRO A 77 33.13 19.86 -10.81
CA PRO A 77 32.05 20.52 -10.10
C PRO A 77 31.05 21.08 -11.12
N LEU A 78 29.76 20.85 -10.87
CA LEU A 78 28.67 21.42 -11.66
C LEU A 78 28.83 22.94 -11.71
N ARG A 79 29.12 23.45 -12.92
CA ARG A 79 29.18 24.87 -13.25
C ARG A 79 27.83 25.50 -12.89
N ARG A 80 27.81 26.36 -11.87
CA ARG A 80 26.72 27.31 -11.63
C ARG A 80 26.63 28.27 -12.81
N ASP A 81 25.59 28.09 -13.61
CA ASP A 81 25.35 28.91 -14.79
C ASP A 81 24.95 30.34 -14.37
N ARG A 82 25.76 31.32 -14.77
CA ARG A 82 25.62 32.75 -14.43
C ARG A 82 24.34 33.41 -14.99
N ARG A 83 23.46 32.65 -15.65
CA ARG A 83 22.22 33.14 -16.28
C ARG A 83 21.02 33.27 -15.33
N ARG A 84 21.10 32.74 -14.10
CA ARG A 84 20.02 32.89 -13.09
C ARG A 84 20.18 34.07 -12.13
N PHE A 85 21.31 34.78 -12.15
CA PHE A 85 21.53 35.92 -11.22
C PHE A 85 20.88 37.23 -11.67
N LEU A 86 20.44 37.35 -12.93
CA LEU A 86 19.83 38.59 -13.47
C LEU A 86 18.29 38.60 -13.46
N ALA A 87 17.63 37.50 -13.10
CA ALA A 87 16.17 37.44 -13.02
C ALA A 87 15.59 37.99 -11.69
N ALA A 88 16.43 38.28 -10.69
CA ALA A 88 16.00 38.70 -9.34
C ALA A 88 16.31 40.17 -9.01
N SER A 89 16.73 41.01 -9.98
CA SER A 89 17.10 42.41 -9.70
C SER A 89 16.43 43.45 -10.60
N GLY A 90 15.40 43.07 -11.37
CA GLY A 90 14.85 43.90 -12.44
C GLY A 90 13.47 44.54 -12.24
N LEU A 91 12.88 44.54 -11.03
CA LEU A 91 11.57 45.18 -10.83
C LEU A 91 11.42 45.76 -9.40
N ALA A 92 12.25 46.73 -9.04
CA ALA A 92 12.14 47.42 -7.75
C ALA A 92 12.40 48.94 -7.85
N LEU A 93 12.03 49.58 -8.97
CA LEU A 93 12.24 51.03 -9.16
C LEU A 93 11.01 51.83 -9.62
N ALA A 94 9.80 51.35 -9.33
CA ALA A 94 8.62 52.22 -9.33
C ALA A 94 7.60 51.69 -8.32
N LEU A 95 7.19 52.54 -7.36
CA LEU A 95 6.24 52.34 -6.24
C LEU A 95 6.89 52.02 -4.87
N PRO A 96 7.05 53.02 -3.97
CA PRO A 96 7.54 52.82 -2.60
C PRO A 96 6.61 52.02 -1.66
N GLY A 97 5.52 51.42 -2.15
CA GLY A 97 4.41 50.88 -1.34
C GLY A 97 4.30 49.35 -1.26
N LEU A 98 5.17 48.58 -1.92
CA LEU A 98 5.08 47.10 -1.97
C LEU A 98 6.27 46.37 -1.32
N ALA A 99 6.95 47.02 -0.37
CA ALA A 99 8.00 46.38 0.42
C ALA A 99 7.43 45.51 1.54
N ARG A 100 6.71 44.42 1.22
CA ARG A 100 6.55 43.27 2.14
C ARG A 100 6.02 41.95 1.56
N ALA A 101 5.91 41.80 0.25
CA ALA A 101 5.76 40.46 -0.32
C ALA A 101 7.17 39.86 -0.51
N ARG A 102 7.70 39.19 0.53
CA ARG A 102 8.72 38.17 0.28
C ARG A 102 8.02 37.05 -0.48
N VAL A 103 8.14 37.05 -1.81
CA VAL A 103 8.01 35.80 -2.55
C VAL A 103 9.17 34.95 -2.06
N LEU A 104 8.89 34.10 -1.07
CA LEU A 104 9.71 32.94 -0.83
C LEU A 104 9.52 32.09 -2.08
N ALA A 105 10.39 32.30 -3.07
CA ALA A 105 10.64 31.26 -4.05
C ALA A 105 11.17 30.09 -3.23
N VAL A 106 10.28 29.17 -2.87
CA VAL A 106 10.66 27.90 -2.30
C VAL A 106 11.46 27.24 -3.40
N ASP A 107 12.79 27.25 -3.25
CA ASP A 107 13.70 26.50 -4.09
C ASP A 107 13.43 25.03 -3.78
N HIS A 108 12.46 24.47 -4.49
CA HIS A 108 12.18 23.05 -4.45
C HIS A 108 13.41 22.37 -5.07
N ASP A 109 14.22 21.72 -4.21
CA ASP A 109 15.33 20.86 -4.64
C ASP A 109 14.82 19.93 -5.75
N GLU A 110 15.62 19.57 -6.76
CA GLU A 110 15.17 18.76 -7.90
C GLU A 110 14.51 17.42 -7.44
N ARG A 111 14.85 16.95 -6.24
CA ARG A 111 14.22 15.81 -5.54
C ARG A 111 12.74 16.03 -5.17
N GLN A 112 12.32 17.26 -4.90
CA GLN A 112 10.91 17.60 -4.68
C GLN A 112 10.07 17.62 -5.96
N ASN A 113 10.69 17.53 -7.16
CA ASN A 113 9.94 17.35 -8.42
C ASN A 113 9.46 15.90 -8.64
N LEU A 114 9.97 14.92 -7.88
CA LEU A 114 9.58 13.50 -7.98
C LEU A 114 8.80 13.04 -6.76
N SER A 115 7.84 13.84 -6.30
CA SER A 115 6.98 13.47 -5.18
C SER A 115 5.52 13.81 -5.44
N LEU A 116 4.64 12.90 -5.04
CA LEU A 116 3.21 13.17 -4.92
C LEU A 116 2.96 13.59 -3.47
N TRP A 117 2.57 14.84 -3.22
CA TRP A 117 2.44 15.37 -1.86
C TRP A 117 1.07 15.99 -1.61
N TYR A 118 0.62 15.92 -0.35
CA TYR A 118 -0.72 16.28 0.08
C TYR A 118 -0.69 16.85 1.50
N GLU A 119 -1.55 17.83 1.77
CA GLU A 119 -1.69 18.49 3.08
C GLU A 119 -2.86 17.92 3.90
N GLN A 120 -3.50 16.86 3.41
CA GLN A 120 -4.61 16.16 4.07
C GLN A 120 -4.46 14.65 3.93
N ALA A 121 -4.96 13.93 4.94
CA ALA A 121 -5.03 12.47 4.92
C ALA A 121 -6.02 12.00 3.86
N ALA A 122 -5.82 10.79 3.32
CA ALA A 122 -6.74 10.23 2.33
C ALA A 122 -8.10 9.89 2.96
N GLY A 123 -9.17 10.36 2.32
CA GLY A 123 -10.54 9.93 2.61
C GLY A 123 -10.86 8.61 1.90
N PRO A 124 -11.25 8.66 0.62
CA PRO A 124 -11.44 7.48 -0.22
C PRO A 124 -10.12 6.81 -0.61
N TRP A 125 -10.23 5.54 -1.04
CA TRP A 125 -9.08 4.71 -1.42
C TRP A 125 -8.25 5.29 -2.56
N ILE A 126 -8.89 5.96 -3.53
CA ILE A 126 -8.22 6.56 -4.69
C ILE A 126 -7.22 7.67 -4.31
N GLU A 127 -7.36 8.24 -3.11
CA GLU A 127 -6.43 9.24 -2.60
C GLU A 127 -5.23 8.60 -1.92
N ALA A 128 -5.27 7.34 -1.50
CA ALA A 128 -4.17 6.70 -0.78
C ALA A 128 -2.92 6.54 -1.65
N LEU A 129 -1.74 6.49 -1.01
CA LEU A 129 -0.45 6.41 -1.71
C LEU A 129 -0.04 4.95 -1.93
N PRO A 130 0.23 4.52 -3.18
CA PRO A 130 0.66 3.16 -3.44
C PRO A 130 2.13 2.96 -3.08
N VAL A 131 2.43 1.83 -2.43
CA VAL A 131 3.78 1.28 -2.28
C VAL A 131 3.76 -0.21 -2.65
N GLY A 132 4.85 -0.73 -3.18
CA GLY A 132 4.90 -2.14 -3.56
C GLY A 132 6.25 -2.61 -4.07
N CYS A 133 6.40 -3.93 -4.11
CA CYS A 133 7.63 -4.65 -4.44
C CYS A 133 7.36 -5.76 -5.47
N GLY A 134 6.39 -5.54 -6.36
CA GLY A 134 5.89 -6.52 -7.31
C GLY A 134 4.90 -7.50 -6.68
N ARG A 135 5.35 -8.30 -5.71
CA ARG A 135 4.53 -9.34 -5.06
C ARG A 135 3.57 -8.78 -4.01
N LEU A 136 4.07 -7.92 -3.12
CA LEU A 136 3.25 -7.24 -2.12
C LEU A 136 2.98 -5.80 -2.57
N GLY A 137 1.77 -5.32 -2.28
CA GLY A 137 1.38 -3.95 -2.47
C GLY A 137 0.58 -3.44 -1.27
N ALA A 138 0.61 -2.13 -1.08
CA ALA A 138 -0.23 -1.48 -0.10
C ALA A 138 -0.66 -0.09 -0.55
N MET A 139 -1.84 0.33 -0.08
CA MET A 139 -2.33 1.70 -0.22
C MET A 139 -2.34 2.37 1.14
N VAL A 140 -1.56 3.44 1.29
CA VAL A 140 -1.28 4.14 2.56
C VAL A 140 -2.16 5.38 2.66
N PHE A 141 -3.02 5.44 3.69
CA PHE A 141 -3.98 6.52 3.84
C PHE A 141 -3.38 7.75 4.54
N GLY A 142 -2.42 7.57 5.44
CA GLY A 142 -1.75 8.64 6.18
C GLY A 142 -2.61 9.25 7.29
N ARG A 143 -3.60 8.54 7.83
CA ARG A 143 -4.57 9.10 8.79
C ARG A 143 -3.98 9.20 10.22
N PRO A 144 -3.91 10.39 10.84
CA PRO A 144 -3.27 10.58 12.14
C PRO A 144 -3.82 9.68 13.27
N ALA A 145 -5.12 9.68 13.54
CA ALA A 145 -5.66 8.91 14.66
C ALA A 145 -5.68 7.41 14.40
N GLN A 146 -6.12 6.98 13.22
CA GLN A 146 -6.16 5.58 12.83
C GLN A 146 -5.60 5.41 11.41
N GLU A 147 -4.34 5.00 11.31
CA GLU A 147 -3.74 4.69 10.02
C GLU A 147 -4.45 3.51 9.38
N ARG A 148 -4.72 3.60 8.08
CA ARG A 148 -5.21 2.49 7.27
C ARG A 148 -4.17 2.17 6.21
N VAL A 149 -3.68 0.94 6.26
CA VAL A 149 -2.83 0.38 5.21
C VAL A 149 -3.59 -0.77 4.58
N GLN A 150 -4.22 -0.52 3.43
CA GLN A 150 -4.85 -1.57 2.65
C GLN A 150 -3.75 -2.44 2.05
N LEU A 151 -3.94 -3.77 2.08
CA LEU A 151 -2.93 -4.75 1.69
C LEU A 151 -3.35 -5.51 0.43
N ASN A 152 -2.35 -5.86 -0.37
CA ASN A 152 -2.49 -6.64 -1.59
C ASN A 152 -1.35 -7.65 -1.72
N ILE A 153 -1.69 -8.83 -2.25
CA ILE A 153 -0.76 -9.89 -2.64
C ILE A 153 -1.11 -10.24 -4.08
N ASP A 154 -0.18 -10.10 -5.01
CA ASP A 154 -0.39 -10.23 -6.46
C ASP A 154 -1.07 -11.53 -6.89
N THR A 155 -0.90 -12.64 -6.16
CA THR A 155 -1.51 -13.93 -6.46
C THR A 155 -2.88 -14.18 -5.80
N LEU A 156 -3.44 -13.22 -5.05
CA LEU A 156 -4.69 -13.42 -4.32
C LEU A 156 -5.92 -13.11 -5.19
N PHE A 157 -6.35 -14.11 -5.97
CA PHE A 157 -7.57 -14.06 -6.80
C PHE A 157 -8.73 -14.81 -6.17
N GLY A 158 -9.96 -14.58 -6.65
CA GLY A 158 -11.14 -15.38 -6.33
C GLY A 158 -11.09 -16.80 -6.93
N GLY A 159 -11.99 -17.67 -6.47
CA GLY A 159 -12.18 -19.02 -6.97
C GLY A 159 -10.97 -19.95 -6.83
N GLY A 160 -10.73 -20.75 -7.84
CA GLY A 160 -9.69 -21.77 -7.89
C GLY A 160 -9.47 -22.21 -9.33
N PRO A 161 -8.65 -23.23 -9.60
CA PRO A 161 -8.49 -23.76 -10.96
C PRO A 161 -9.83 -24.23 -11.55
N TYR A 162 -10.09 -23.89 -12.81
CA TYR A 162 -11.30 -24.26 -13.56
C TYR A 162 -10.98 -24.40 -15.04
N GLU A 163 -11.85 -25.11 -15.77
CA GLU A 163 -11.80 -25.28 -17.22
C GLU A 163 -12.79 -24.28 -17.87
N PRO A 164 -12.31 -23.19 -18.48
CA PRO A 164 -13.18 -22.19 -19.09
C PRO A 164 -13.71 -22.62 -20.46
N ASP A 165 -13.16 -23.66 -21.09
CA ASP A 165 -13.50 -24.01 -22.46
C ASP A 165 -14.99 -24.37 -22.62
N SER A 166 -15.63 -23.78 -23.64
CA SER A 166 -16.98 -24.17 -24.01
C SER A 166 -16.94 -25.46 -24.83
N PRO A 167 -17.57 -26.56 -24.38
CA PRO A 167 -17.57 -27.81 -25.13
C PRO A 167 -18.31 -27.70 -26.48
N ALA A 168 -19.20 -26.71 -26.63
CA ALA A 168 -19.94 -26.47 -27.86
C ALA A 168 -19.15 -25.65 -28.89
N ALA A 169 -18.00 -25.09 -28.52
CA ALA A 169 -17.31 -24.09 -29.35
C ALA A 169 -16.87 -24.67 -30.70
N LEU A 170 -16.26 -25.86 -30.68
CA LEU A 170 -15.75 -26.51 -31.88
C LEU A 170 -16.87 -26.84 -32.88
N GLU A 171 -18.01 -27.34 -32.40
CA GLU A 171 -19.15 -27.72 -33.23
C GLU A 171 -19.86 -26.50 -33.82
N ALA A 172 -19.98 -25.40 -33.06
CA ALA A 172 -20.69 -24.20 -33.51
C ALA A 172 -19.87 -23.34 -34.49
N LEU A 173 -18.53 -23.41 -34.44
CA LEU A 173 -17.63 -22.54 -35.20
C LEU A 173 -17.90 -22.52 -36.72
N PRO A 174 -18.13 -23.65 -37.43
CA PRO A 174 -18.46 -23.63 -38.85
C PRO A 174 -19.75 -22.85 -39.15
N ARG A 175 -20.78 -22.98 -38.30
CA ARG A 175 -22.05 -22.28 -38.51
C ARG A 175 -21.92 -20.78 -38.26
N VAL A 176 -21.18 -20.38 -37.24
CA VAL A 176 -20.87 -18.96 -36.99
C VAL A 176 -20.18 -18.33 -38.21
N ARG A 177 -19.17 -19.01 -38.78
CA ARG A 177 -18.48 -18.53 -40.01
C ARG A 177 -19.43 -18.39 -41.20
N SER A 178 -20.29 -19.40 -41.45
CA SER A 178 -21.31 -19.35 -42.51
C SER A 178 -22.25 -18.15 -42.35
N LEU A 179 -22.72 -17.85 -41.13
CA LEU A 179 -23.59 -16.71 -40.88
C LEU A 179 -22.89 -15.37 -41.18
N ILE A 180 -21.58 -15.26 -40.93
CA ILE A 180 -20.79 -14.08 -41.28
C ILE A 180 -20.68 -13.95 -42.81
N ASP A 181 -20.37 -15.04 -43.52
CA ASP A 181 -20.26 -15.05 -44.99
C ASP A 181 -21.60 -14.71 -45.68
N GLU A 182 -22.72 -15.12 -45.06
CA GLU A 182 -24.10 -14.79 -45.48
C GLU A 182 -24.50 -13.33 -45.15
N GLY A 183 -23.67 -12.56 -44.45
CA GLY A 183 -23.99 -11.20 -43.99
C GLY A 183 -24.98 -11.12 -42.82
N ARG A 184 -25.23 -12.22 -42.12
CA ARG A 184 -26.20 -12.36 -41.00
C ARG A 184 -25.53 -12.14 -39.64
N TYR A 185 -25.00 -10.94 -39.42
CA TYR A 185 -24.13 -10.64 -38.29
C TYR A 185 -24.80 -10.76 -36.91
N HIS A 186 -26.07 -10.36 -36.79
CA HIS A 186 -26.79 -10.47 -35.52
C HIS A 186 -26.92 -11.94 -35.08
N GLU A 187 -27.31 -12.82 -36.00
CA GLU A 187 -27.43 -14.25 -35.73
C GLU A 187 -26.07 -14.91 -35.47
N ALA A 188 -25.03 -14.47 -36.18
CA ALA A 188 -23.67 -14.91 -35.90
C ALA A 188 -23.23 -14.52 -34.47
N SER A 189 -23.52 -13.28 -34.05
CA SER A 189 -23.19 -12.77 -32.71
C SER A 189 -23.92 -13.53 -31.62
N GLU A 190 -25.22 -13.77 -31.78
CA GLU A 190 -26.02 -14.53 -30.81
C GLU A 190 -25.50 -15.97 -30.67
N LEU A 191 -25.26 -16.66 -31.80
CA LEU A 191 -24.73 -18.02 -31.78
C LEU A 191 -23.33 -18.06 -31.16
N ALA A 192 -22.45 -17.11 -31.52
CA ALA A 192 -21.11 -17.01 -30.96
C ALA A 192 -21.15 -16.76 -29.44
N GLY A 193 -21.99 -15.82 -28.98
CA GLY A 193 -22.18 -15.52 -27.57
C GLY A 193 -22.63 -16.74 -26.75
N ALA A 194 -23.53 -17.55 -27.31
CA ALA A 194 -24.06 -18.74 -26.64
C ALA A 194 -23.09 -19.94 -26.62
N THR A 195 -22.22 -20.07 -27.62
CA THR A 195 -21.47 -21.32 -27.88
C THR A 195 -19.96 -21.19 -27.86
N LEU A 196 -19.39 -20.05 -28.25
CA LEU A 196 -17.95 -19.85 -28.36
C LEU A 196 -17.32 -19.20 -27.13
N MET A 197 -18.12 -18.67 -26.22
CA MET A 197 -17.62 -17.97 -25.05
C MET A 197 -17.20 -18.91 -23.92
N GLY A 198 -16.22 -18.47 -23.13
CA GLY A 198 -15.76 -19.19 -21.95
C GLY A 198 -16.82 -19.29 -20.85
N ARG A 199 -16.72 -20.34 -20.02
CA ARG A 199 -17.64 -20.62 -18.92
C ARG A 199 -16.88 -20.75 -17.60
N PRO A 200 -17.09 -19.86 -16.62
CA PRO A 200 -17.99 -18.71 -16.64
C PRO A 200 -17.56 -17.62 -17.64
N MET A 201 -18.50 -16.74 -18.01
CA MET A 201 -18.30 -15.59 -18.91
C MET A 201 -17.37 -14.49 -18.35
N VAL A 202 -16.80 -14.72 -17.17
CA VAL A 202 -15.95 -13.80 -16.43
C VAL A 202 -14.73 -14.56 -15.92
N GLN A 203 -13.62 -13.86 -15.75
CA GLN A 203 -12.45 -14.41 -15.07
C GLN A 203 -12.52 -14.15 -13.57
N MET A 204 -11.82 -14.99 -12.80
CA MET A 204 -11.75 -14.81 -11.36
C MET A 204 -11.19 -13.42 -11.00
N PRO A 205 -11.87 -12.65 -10.15
CA PRO A 205 -11.44 -11.30 -9.83
C PRO A 205 -10.21 -11.29 -8.92
N TYR A 206 -9.37 -10.27 -9.08
CA TYR A 206 -8.29 -9.99 -8.14
C TYR A 206 -8.85 -9.47 -6.81
N GLY A 207 -8.29 -9.91 -5.69
CA GLY A 207 -8.75 -9.61 -4.34
C GLY A 207 -7.75 -8.80 -3.51
N SER A 208 -8.26 -8.18 -2.43
CA SER A 208 -7.40 -7.58 -1.40
C SER A 208 -7.01 -8.61 -0.34
N ALA A 209 -5.84 -8.40 0.27
CA ALA A 209 -5.39 -9.12 1.45
C ALA A 209 -5.89 -8.50 2.78
N GLY A 210 -6.88 -7.59 2.72
CA GLY A 210 -7.45 -6.92 3.90
C GLY A 210 -6.85 -5.55 4.17
N ASP A 211 -7.23 -4.95 5.29
CA ASP A 211 -6.67 -3.69 5.79
C ASP A 211 -5.97 -3.92 7.13
N LEU A 212 -4.78 -3.35 7.29
CA LEU A 212 -4.13 -3.16 8.59
C LEU A 212 -4.52 -1.78 9.13
N PHE A 213 -5.03 -1.75 10.35
CA PHE A 213 -5.32 -0.53 11.09
C PHE A 213 -4.31 -0.34 12.21
N ILE A 214 -3.75 0.86 12.33
CA ILE A 214 -2.85 1.25 13.42
C ILE A 214 -3.43 2.48 14.10
N GLU A 215 -4.09 2.28 15.23
CA GLU A 215 -4.69 3.35 16.02
C GLU A 215 -3.63 3.94 16.97
N THR A 216 -3.36 5.23 16.86
CA THR A 216 -2.46 5.95 17.77
C THR A 216 -3.26 6.52 18.93
N LYS A 217 -3.01 6.01 20.14
CA LYS A 217 -3.75 6.40 21.34
C LYS A 217 -3.27 7.74 21.89
N GLY A 218 -4.22 8.48 22.46
CA GLY A 218 -3.93 9.71 23.21
C GLY A 218 -3.64 10.95 22.38
N LEU A 219 -3.84 10.91 21.06
CA LEU A 219 -3.77 12.11 20.22
C LEU A 219 -4.91 13.08 20.57
N SER A 220 -4.59 14.37 20.65
CA SER A 220 -5.57 15.44 20.87
C SER A 220 -5.80 16.31 19.64
N GLU A 221 -4.82 16.35 18.74
CA GLU A 221 -4.86 17.06 17.47
C GLU A 221 -3.87 16.47 16.45
N ALA A 222 -3.90 16.97 15.21
CA ALA A 222 -2.86 16.73 14.21
C ALA A 222 -2.55 18.01 13.43
N GLY A 223 -1.67 18.84 13.99
CA GLY A 223 -1.15 20.05 13.36
C GLY A 223 -0.03 19.76 12.35
N ALA A 224 0.31 20.78 11.55
CA ALA A 224 1.43 20.76 10.59
C ALA A 224 1.49 19.47 9.74
N TYR A 225 0.32 18.99 9.32
CA TYR A 225 0.17 17.73 8.63
C TYR A 225 0.75 17.82 7.21
N SER A 226 1.47 16.78 6.79
CA SER A 226 1.83 16.56 5.40
C SER A 226 2.06 15.07 5.16
N ARG A 227 1.71 14.60 3.97
CA ARG A 227 2.05 13.26 3.50
C ARG A 227 2.54 13.30 2.07
N TRP A 228 3.47 12.43 1.71
CA TRP A 228 3.98 12.35 0.34
C TRP A 228 4.47 10.95 -0.01
N LEU A 229 4.47 10.64 -1.30
CA LEU A 229 5.19 9.51 -1.87
C LEU A 229 6.39 10.07 -2.64
N ASP A 230 7.58 9.71 -2.19
CA ASP A 230 8.83 9.99 -2.90
C ASP A 230 9.08 8.89 -3.93
N LEU A 231 9.12 9.26 -5.21
CA LEU A 231 9.27 8.32 -6.32
C LEU A 231 10.71 7.87 -6.55
N ASP A 232 11.70 8.57 -5.98
CA ASP A 232 13.11 8.17 -6.04
C ASP A 232 13.44 7.12 -4.98
N SER A 233 12.94 7.31 -3.76
CA SER A 233 13.18 6.39 -2.63
C SER A 233 12.09 5.33 -2.43
N ALA A 234 10.95 5.45 -3.12
CA ALA A 234 9.75 4.62 -2.95
C ALA A 234 9.18 4.63 -1.52
N LEU A 235 9.38 5.74 -0.78
CA LEU A 235 8.89 5.93 0.58
C LEU A 235 7.60 6.75 0.59
N ALA A 236 6.54 6.17 1.16
CA ALA A 236 5.37 6.93 1.58
C ALA A 236 5.60 7.45 3.00
N VAL A 237 5.59 8.76 3.18
CA VAL A 237 5.84 9.42 4.47
C VAL A 237 4.64 10.21 4.90
N THR A 238 4.31 10.16 6.19
CA THR A 238 3.31 11.02 6.83
C THR A 238 3.95 11.72 8.03
N ARG A 239 3.69 13.01 8.20
CA ARG A 239 4.16 13.81 9.32
C ARG A 239 3.03 14.67 9.87
N PHE A 240 2.98 14.80 11.19
CA PHE A 240 2.08 15.72 11.89
C PHE A 240 2.59 16.01 13.31
N THR A 241 1.90 16.89 14.03
CA THR A 241 2.21 17.24 15.42
C THR A 241 0.99 17.15 16.31
N ASP A 242 1.18 16.64 17.53
CA ASP A 242 0.20 16.71 18.63
C ASP A 242 0.84 17.55 19.75
N GLY A 243 0.42 18.80 19.88
CA GLY A 243 1.11 19.80 20.69
C GLY A 243 2.60 19.96 20.33
N LYS A 244 3.50 19.45 21.19
CA LYS A 244 4.96 19.50 21.00
C LYS A 244 5.55 18.19 20.47
N VAL A 245 4.75 17.14 20.33
CA VAL A 245 5.21 15.83 19.86
C VAL A 245 5.21 15.84 18.34
N HIS A 246 6.33 15.44 17.73
CA HIS A 246 6.46 15.32 16.28
C HIS A 246 6.30 13.87 15.87
N HIS A 247 5.21 13.57 15.17
CA HIS A 247 4.95 12.25 14.62
C HIS A 247 5.48 12.13 13.20
N ARG A 248 6.10 10.99 12.89
CA ARG A 248 6.51 10.64 11.53
C ARG A 248 6.27 9.16 11.29
N ARG A 249 5.65 8.84 10.15
CA ARG A 249 5.44 7.48 9.68
C ARG A 249 6.11 7.30 8.34
N GLU A 250 6.80 6.20 8.14
CA GLU A 250 7.36 5.80 6.85
C GLU A 250 6.88 4.43 6.47
N VAL A 251 6.46 4.26 5.23
CA VAL A 251 5.98 2.99 4.69
C VAL A 251 6.66 2.71 3.36
N PHE A 252 7.20 1.50 3.20
CA PHE A 252 7.71 0.99 1.93
C PHE A 252 7.56 -0.54 1.87
N CYS A 253 7.62 -1.11 0.66
CA CYS A 253 7.83 -2.56 0.51
C CYS A 253 9.26 -2.84 0.06
N SER A 254 9.99 -3.64 0.84
CA SER A 254 11.30 -4.15 0.45
C SER A 254 11.14 -5.27 -0.57
N GLU A 255 11.67 -5.07 -1.78
CA GLU A 255 11.81 -6.14 -2.77
C GLU A 255 12.82 -7.22 -2.34
N PRO A 256 14.05 -6.91 -1.87
CA PRO A 256 14.99 -7.98 -1.50
C PRO A 256 14.53 -8.79 -0.28
N ASP A 257 13.83 -8.17 0.66
CA ASP A 257 13.37 -8.84 1.90
C ASP A 257 11.91 -9.33 1.82
N GLN A 258 11.19 -8.96 0.76
CA GLN A 258 9.81 -9.36 0.51
C GLN A 258 8.85 -9.04 1.68
N VAL A 259 9.00 -7.85 2.27
CA VAL A 259 8.26 -7.39 3.46
C VAL A 259 7.80 -5.94 3.31
N LEU A 260 6.58 -5.65 3.78
CA LEU A 260 6.09 -4.28 3.96
C LEU A 260 6.56 -3.77 5.33
N VAL A 261 7.25 -2.63 5.36
CA VAL A 261 7.81 -2.04 6.57
C VAL A 261 7.06 -0.76 6.90
N ILE A 262 6.68 -0.60 8.17
CA ILE A 262 6.08 0.62 8.71
C ILE A 262 6.95 1.08 9.88
N THR A 263 7.60 2.23 9.75
CA THR A 263 8.38 2.86 10.83
C THR A 263 7.55 3.97 11.45
N LEU A 264 7.43 3.98 12.78
CA LEU A 264 6.64 4.95 13.54
C LEU A 264 7.54 5.69 14.54
N ASP A 265 7.59 7.01 14.45
CA ASP A 265 8.38 7.90 15.31
C ASP A 265 7.46 8.93 15.99
N ALA A 266 7.69 9.19 17.28
CA ALA A 266 6.97 10.17 18.09
C ALA A 266 7.95 11.00 18.94
N ARG A 267 8.75 11.84 18.28
CA ARG A 267 9.78 12.65 18.94
C ARG A 267 9.17 13.65 19.91
N GLY A 268 9.61 13.57 21.17
CA GLY A 268 9.11 14.42 22.25
C GLY A 268 7.89 13.84 22.99
N GLY A 269 7.49 12.60 22.70
CA GLY A 269 6.35 11.93 23.32
C GLY A 269 6.56 10.42 23.49
N LYS A 270 5.45 9.71 23.73
CA LYS A 270 5.38 8.24 23.75
C LYS A 270 4.55 7.76 22.57
N LEU A 271 4.83 6.54 22.11
CA LEU A 271 4.02 5.84 21.12
C LEU A 271 3.18 4.79 21.87
N ASP A 272 1.86 4.90 21.78
CA ASP A 272 0.90 3.91 22.31
C ASP A 272 -0.07 3.57 21.18
N LEU A 273 -0.14 2.29 20.81
CA LEU A 273 -0.77 1.83 19.58
C LEU A 273 -1.66 0.62 19.82
N ASP A 274 -2.79 0.58 19.12
CA ASP A 274 -3.53 -0.67 18.89
C ASP A 274 -3.42 -1.05 17.40
N ILE A 275 -3.15 -2.33 17.14
CA ILE A 275 -3.09 -2.89 15.78
C ILE A 275 -4.33 -3.77 15.55
N GLY A 276 -5.07 -3.47 14.50
CA GLY A 276 -6.25 -4.22 14.08
C GLY A 276 -6.13 -4.71 12.64
N TYR A 277 -6.82 -5.79 12.32
CA TYR A 277 -6.93 -6.28 10.94
C TYR A 277 -8.40 -6.39 10.53
N ARG A 278 -8.72 -5.83 9.37
CA ARG A 278 -10.03 -5.97 8.73
C ARG A 278 -9.90 -6.89 7.52
N HIS A 279 -10.81 -7.86 7.44
CA HIS A 279 -10.85 -8.84 6.38
C HIS A 279 -11.35 -8.24 5.05
N PRO A 280 -10.91 -8.78 3.91
CA PRO A 280 -11.45 -8.36 2.62
C PRO A 280 -12.94 -8.74 2.52
N THR A 281 -13.79 -7.79 2.15
CA THR A 281 -15.21 -8.03 1.85
C THR A 281 -15.42 -8.12 0.34
N LYS A 282 -16.47 -8.82 -0.11
CA LYS A 282 -16.85 -8.88 -1.54
C LYS A 282 -17.35 -7.53 -2.05
N ASP A 283 -18.05 -6.80 -1.17
CA ASP A 283 -18.56 -5.47 -1.45
C ASP A 283 -17.66 -4.44 -0.78
N VAL A 284 -16.77 -3.82 -1.56
CA VAL A 284 -15.97 -2.67 -1.14
C VAL A 284 -16.35 -1.48 -2.00
N ALA A 285 -16.92 -0.46 -1.37
CA ALA A 285 -17.14 0.83 -2.01
C ALA A 285 -15.88 1.68 -1.85
N TYR A 286 -15.14 1.88 -2.94
CA TYR A 286 -13.88 2.66 -2.93
C TYR A 286 -14.09 4.19 -2.92
N GLY A 287 -15.34 4.64 -2.70
CA GLY A 287 -15.79 6.02 -2.90
C GLY A 287 -16.04 6.31 -4.38
N ALA A 288 -16.96 7.24 -4.67
CA ALA A 288 -17.18 7.73 -6.03
C ALA A 288 -16.28 8.93 -6.29
N VAL A 289 -15.48 8.88 -7.36
CA VAL A 289 -14.83 10.07 -7.89
C VAL A 289 -15.82 10.77 -8.81
N ALA A 290 -16.28 11.95 -8.42
CA ALA A 290 -16.91 12.84 -9.36
C ALA A 290 -15.79 13.45 -10.23
N TYR A 291 -15.53 12.85 -11.39
CA TYR A 291 -14.81 13.54 -12.45
C TYR A 291 -15.71 14.69 -12.90
N GLY A 292 -15.51 15.87 -12.31
CA GLY A 292 -16.33 17.03 -12.60
C GLY A 292 -16.33 17.31 -14.10
N LYS A 293 -17.51 17.37 -14.72
CA LYS A 293 -17.69 18.00 -16.04
C LYS A 293 -17.61 19.53 -15.96
N ALA A 294 -16.70 20.07 -15.14
CA ALA A 294 -16.60 21.51 -14.96
C ALA A 294 -15.14 21.91 -14.69
N GLU A 295 -14.70 22.84 -15.52
CA GLU A 295 -13.41 23.53 -15.58
C GLU A 295 -12.27 22.77 -16.27
N ALA A 296 -11.71 23.43 -17.28
CA ALA A 296 -10.79 22.91 -18.29
C ALA A 296 -9.38 22.54 -17.77
N THR A 297 -9.25 22.16 -16.50
CA THR A 297 -7.97 21.84 -15.84
C THR A 297 -7.78 20.35 -15.58
N GLY A 298 -8.82 19.52 -15.64
CA GLY A 298 -8.72 18.07 -15.35
C GLY A 298 -8.27 17.76 -13.91
N ALA A 299 -8.35 18.74 -13.00
CA ALA A 299 -7.90 18.59 -11.63
C ALA A 299 -8.89 17.74 -10.81
N VAL A 300 -8.37 16.72 -10.12
CA VAL A 300 -9.12 15.92 -9.15
C VAL A 300 -9.26 16.74 -7.87
N THR A 301 -10.49 17.02 -7.45
CA THR A 301 -10.76 17.59 -6.13
C THR A 301 -10.65 16.48 -5.08
N LEU A 302 -9.68 16.62 -4.18
CA LEU A 302 -9.51 15.71 -3.04
C LEU A 302 -10.63 15.96 -2.02
N ILE A 303 -11.21 14.88 -1.51
CA ILE A 303 -12.17 14.87 -0.42
C ILE A 303 -11.42 14.94 0.92
N GLY A 304 -10.34 14.16 1.06
CA GLY A 304 -9.58 14.06 2.29
C GLY A 304 -10.32 13.37 3.44
N ALA A 305 -9.61 13.17 4.55
CA ALA A 305 -10.16 12.70 5.83
C ALA A 305 -9.81 13.68 6.96
N PRO A 306 -10.69 13.84 7.96
CA PRO A 306 -10.33 14.53 9.19
C PRO A 306 -9.25 13.74 9.94
N TRP A 307 -8.51 14.41 10.84
CA TRP A 307 -7.37 13.79 11.51
C TRP A 307 -7.78 12.67 12.47
N ASP A 308 -9.00 12.75 13.01
CA ASP A 308 -9.64 11.83 13.95
C ASP A 308 -10.54 10.80 13.27
N GLU A 309 -10.41 10.60 11.96
CA GLU A 309 -11.14 9.57 11.21
C GLU A 309 -10.86 8.16 11.76
N HIS A 310 -11.92 7.41 12.04
CA HIS A 310 -11.84 6.01 12.47
C HIS A 310 -12.85 5.15 11.70
N GLU A 311 -12.38 3.98 11.26
CA GLU A 311 -13.22 2.95 10.69
C GLU A 311 -13.29 1.73 11.62
N PRO A 312 -14.45 1.06 11.70
CA PRO A 312 -14.56 -0.20 12.42
C PRO A 312 -13.86 -1.35 11.67
N LEU A 313 -13.38 -2.33 12.44
CA LEU A 313 -12.81 -3.58 11.90
C LEU A 313 -13.85 -4.54 11.32
N HIS A 314 -15.14 -4.28 11.54
CA HIS A 314 -16.26 -5.16 11.14
C HIS A 314 -16.08 -6.60 11.61
N GLU A 315 -15.82 -6.77 12.91
CA GLU A 315 -15.58 -8.11 13.49
C GLU A 315 -16.79 -9.03 13.39
N ASP A 316 -17.99 -8.46 13.39
CA ASP A 316 -19.27 -9.13 13.21
C ASP A 316 -19.43 -9.76 11.83
N LEU A 317 -18.73 -9.23 10.82
CA LEU A 317 -18.74 -9.74 9.45
C LEU A 317 -17.59 -10.71 9.15
N ARG A 318 -16.71 -10.94 10.12
CA ARG A 318 -15.49 -11.75 9.94
C ARG A 318 -15.85 -13.18 9.48
N PRO A 319 -15.30 -13.66 8.35
CA PRO A 319 -15.52 -15.02 7.91
C PRO A 319 -15.05 -16.01 8.96
N THR A 320 -15.82 -17.07 9.21
CA THR A 320 -15.44 -18.15 10.14
C THR A 320 -14.18 -18.90 9.70
N THR A 321 -13.78 -18.78 8.44
CA THR A 321 -12.55 -19.33 7.88
C THR A 321 -11.32 -18.46 8.12
N LEU A 322 -11.49 -17.24 8.61
CA LEU A 322 -10.40 -16.33 8.95
C LEU A 322 -10.02 -16.53 10.42
N VAL A 323 -8.75 -16.80 10.66
CA VAL A 323 -8.18 -16.98 12.00
C VAL A 323 -7.20 -15.85 12.27
N LEU A 324 -7.35 -15.20 13.42
CA LEU A 324 -6.37 -14.25 13.96
C LEU A 324 -5.83 -14.87 15.26
N GLY A 325 -4.50 -14.86 15.42
CA GLY A 325 -3.86 -15.38 16.61
C GLY A 325 -2.46 -14.82 16.80
N GLU A 326 -1.92 -15.02 18.00
CA GLU A 326 -0.53 -14.70 18.33
C GLU A 326 0.43 -15.63 17.58
N ASP A 327 1.59 -15.10 17.15
CA ASP A 327 2.65 -15.87 16.48
C ASP A 327 4.04 -15.53 17.02
N GLY A 328 4.20 -15.82 18.31
CA GLY A 328 5.35 -15.46 19.12
C GLY A 328 5.26 -14.05 19.69
N ASP A 329 6.36 -13.59 20.26
CA ASP A 329 6.43 -12.26 20.88
C ASP A 329 6.18 -11.16 19.85
N ASP A 330 5.29 -10.25 20.21
CA ASP A 330 4.96 -9.03 19.46
C ASP A 330 4.53 -9.27 18.00
N ALA A 331 3.91 -10.43 17.73
CA ALA A 331 3.47 -10.80 16.39
C ALA A 331 2.02 -11.29 16.31
N LEU A 332 1.30 -10.76 15.31
CA LEU A 332 -0.01 -11.23 14.87
C LEU A 332 0.14 -12.12 13.64
N LEU A 333 -0.54 -13.24 13.62
CA LEU A 333 -0.77 -14.03 12.42
C LEU A 333 -2.24 -14.02 12.04
N VAL A 334 -2.50 -13.58 10.81
CA VAL A 334 -3.81 -13.62 10.18
C VAL A 334 -3.78 -14.69 9.11
N GLN A 335 -4.69 -15.64 9.14
CA GLN A 335 -4.80 -16.71 8.14
C GLN A 335 -6.20 -16.72 7.57
N GLY A 336 -6.30 -16.79 6.24
CA GLY A 336 -7.58 -16.72 5.54
C GLY A 336 -7.62 -17.56 4.27
N ARG A 337 -8.76 -17.43 3.58
CA ARG A 337 -8.99 -18.01 2.26
C ARG A 337 -9.52 -16.94 1.33
N ASN A 338 -9.25 -17.10 0.04
CA ASN A 338 -9.93 -16.30 -0.97
C ASN A 338 -11.44 -16.64 -1.02
N ILE A 339 -12.19 -15.82 -1.75
CA ILE A 339 -13.65 -16.00 -1.92
C ILE A 339 -13.96 -16.92 -3.10
N ALA A 340 -15.09 -17.63 -3.04
CA ALA A 340 -15.66 -18.28 -4.22
C ALA A 340 -16.32 -17.23 -5.12
N ASP A 341 -16.24 -17.40 -6.44
CA ASP A 341 -16.86 -16.47 -7.39
C ASP A 341 -17.27 -17.16 -8.69
N ALA A 342 -18.31 -16.64 -9.35
CA ALA A 342 -18.88 -17.16 -10.60
C ALA A 342 -19.05 -18.70 -10.66
N GLY A 343 -19.44 -19.32 -9.53
CA GLY A 343 -19.63 -20.77 -9.42
C GLY A 343 -18.36 -21.59 -9.18
N ILE A 344 -17.19 -20.95 -9.12
CA ILE A 344 -15.91 -21.58 -8.84
C ILE A 344 -15.59 -21.47 -7.34
N ALA A 345 -15.35 -22.61 -6.71
CA ALA A 345 -15.06 -22.69 -5.28
C ALA A 345 -13.69 -22.06 -4.93
N SER A 346 -13.57 -21.51 -3.71
CA SER A 346 -12.31 -20.96 -3.21
C SER A 346 -11.27 -22.05 -2.97
N ALA A 347 -10.09 -21.91 -3.57
CA ALA A 347 -8.99 -22.86 -3.43
C ALA A 347 -7.77 -22.31 -2.67
N LEU A 348 -7.58 -20.99 -2.63
CA LEU A 348 -6.37 -20.37 -2.08
C LEU A 348 -6.45 -20.17 -0.56
N ARG A 349 -5.30 -20.31 0.09
CA ARG A 349 -5.07 -19.87 1.48
C ARG A 349 -4.03 -18.76 1.45
N TYR A 350 -4.18 -17.79 2.34
CA TYR A 350 -3.19 -16.75 2.53
C TYR A 350 -2.90 -16.57 4.02
N ALA A 351 -1.74 -16.01 4.32
CA ALA A 351 -1.37 -15.59 5.65
C ALA A 351 -0.72 -14.22 5.60
N VAL A 352 -1.07 -13.35 6.54
CA VAL A 352 -0.44 -12.06 6.78
C VAL A 352 0.11 -12.10 8.19
N ARG A 353 1.43 -11.95 8.30
CA ARG A 353 2.11 -11.87 9.59
C ARG A 353 2.53 -10.42 9.83
N VAL A 354 2.11 -9.86 10.95
CA VAL A 354 2.50 -8.52 11.39
C VAL A 354 3.39 -8.69 12.62
N LYS A 355 4.59 -8.12 12.60
CA LYS A 355 5.53 -8.21 13.71
C LYS A 355 6.01 -6.80 14.07
N ALA A 356 5.91 -6.44 15.35
CA ALA A 356 6.62 -5.28 15.89
C ALA A 356 8.05 -5.70 16.27
N VAL A 357 9.02 -4.80 16.04
CA VAL A 357 10.46 -5.06 16.20
C VAL A 357 11.10 -3.96 17.03
#